data_AF-A0A139MKH6-F1
#
_entry.id   AF-A0A139MKH6-F1
#
_cell.length_a   1.000
_cell.length_b   1.000
_cell.length_c   1.000
_cell.angle_alpha   90.00
_cell.angle_beta   90.00
_cell.angle_gamma   90.00
#
_symmetry.space_group_name_H-M   'P 1'
#
loop_
_entity.id
_entity.type
_entity.pdbx_description
1 polymer ?
#
loop_
_entity_poly.entity_id
_entity_poly.type
_entity_poly.pdbx_seq_one_letter_code
_entity_poly.pdbx_strand_id
1 'polypeptide(L)'
;MFKKKRIRFTSIRTIFIVLVLISVGLFIERNGIRYQTKNDQSYYLKNSQIKTKKTALSEVAVTNLLIYDSRNQTSASAIDNFKQIFEDMKVGTTYVDIATEELPDYSAFQSVTVLTPDLEPLGEKAMQLMEWVENGGNVMFAMTLQKDNISSIIEHKLGITSSSYDYAVVDKVYIEKGFMIGDRQSYTIDEAFESAWAVELDDKAQVYMTTADKAKVPLVWTYNLGYGRCVVDNFGLYVKAMRGFYSASYSLLGDVGVYPVINSSSFTLDDFPSPVPNGNAEYITRDYQMSVSDFYINIWWPNMVKLADKYGLKYTGVVIENYENDTSGQVERQADTSRFTYFGNMLLQMGGEIGYHGYNHQPYSLSNVDYGDAFEYHVWPDAKAVANSLNELIDFTDNLFPTVEKSVYVPPSNILSPEARKFVAAKYPQIKVIASSYFSKDFEYEQEFEVAEDGIIEEPRISSGTIIDDYIKLTMVSELNMHYVSHHFIHPDDPLDEDRGAKMGWEKMFSNLSKQMAWLYKTAPVIRNLTESQMGGAIQRYSGITVRKEVTDSQFTFHLGNFVDEAYLMVRINEGKIGTVKGGQVEHLTGNVYLLHATSDKVTIQRK
;
A
#
# COMPACT_ATOMS: atom_id res chain seq x y z
N MET A 1 58.46 66.32 9.69
CA MET A 1 57.42 65.71 10.54
C MET A 1 56.67 64.65 9.72
N PHE A 2 57.09 63.38 9.76
CA PHE A 2 56.42 62.28 9.05
C PHE A 2 55.83 61.30 10.07
N LYS A 3 54.50 61.33 10.25
CA LYS A 3 53.76 60.35 11.07
C LYS A 3 53.69 59.02 10.31
N LYS A 4 54.47 58.01 10.70
CA LYS A 4 54.23 56.61 10.30
C LYS A 4 52.89 56.16 10.90
N LYS A 5 51.86 56.00 10.08
CA LYS A 5 50.62 55.30 10.47
C LYS A 5 50.98 53.83 10.75
N ARG A 6 51.03 53.43 12.02
CA ARG A 6 51.01 52.01 12.42
C ARG A 6 49.65 51.45 12.00
N ILE A 7 49.63 50.64 10.95
CA ILE A 7 48.46 49.81 10.62
C ILE A 7 48.22 48.90 11.83
N ARG A 8 47.06 49.04 12.47
CA ARG A 8 46.67 48.24 13.63
C ARG A 8 46.43 46.80 13.17
N PHE A 9 47.42 45.93 13.42
CA PHE A 9 47.39 44.48 13.12
C PHE A 9 46.18 43.72 13.71
N THR A 10 45.45 44.32 14.65
CA THR A 10 44.24 43.76 15.26
C THR A 10 43.07 43.63 14.27
N SER A 11 42.93 44.55 13.32
CA SER A 11 41.85 44.50 12.32
C SER A 11 42.09 43.37 11.30
N ILE A 12 43.35 43.14 10.94
CA ILE A 12 43.77 42.09 10.00
C ILE A 12 43.59 40.70 10.62
N ARG A 13 43.88 40.53 11.92
CA ARG A 13 43.64 39.25 12.63
C ARG A 13 42.17 38.84 12.64
N THR A 14 41.27 39.80 12.80
CA THR A 14 39.82 39.53 12.82
C THR A 14 39.34 39.06 11.44
N ILE A 15 39.78 39.75 10.37
CA ILE A 15 39.47 39.35 8.98
C ILE A 15 40.06 37.98 8.66
N PHE A 16 41.30 37.71 9.10
CA PHE A 16 41.94 36.41 8.89
C PHE A 16 41.20 35.28 9.63
N ILE A 17 40.74 35.50 10.86
CA ILE A 17 39.93 34.51 11.60
C ILE A 17 38.61 34.25 10.88
N VAL A 18 37.93 35.29 10.38
CA VAL A 18 36.70 35.12 9.60
C VAL A 18 36.97 34.34 8.30
N LEU A 19 38.04 34.63 7.58
CA LEU A 19 38.42 33.89 6.37
C LEU A 19 38.81 32.44 6.67
N VAL A 20 39.48 32.17 7.80
CA VAL A 20 39.77 30.81 8.26
C VAL A 20 38.50 30.08 8.66
N LEU A 21 37.56 30.73 9.35
CA LEU A 21 36.26 30.13 9.69
C LEU A 21 35.43 29.85 8.44
N ILE A 22 35.41 30.75 7.46
CA ILE A 22 34.78 30.52 6.15
C ILE A 22 35.50 29.39 5.41
N SER A 23 36.83 29.36 5.42
CA SER A 23 37.61 28.30 4.77
C SER A 23 37.45 26.94 5.44
N VAL A 24 37.31 26.91 6.77
CA VAL A 24 36.99 25.69 7.54
C VAL A 24 35.54 25.29 7.28
N GLY A 25 34.60 26.23 7.21
CA GLY A 25 33.21 25.98 6.81
C GLY A 25 33.12 25.39 5.40
N LEU A 26 33.76 26.02 4.42
CA LEU A 26 33.90 25.53 3.04
C LEU A 26 34.68 24.21 2.98
N PHE A 27 35.66 23.98 3.85
CA PHE A 27 36.41 22.72 3.90
C PHE A 27 35.57 21.59 4.52
N ILE A 28 34.70 21.88 5.49
CA ILE A 28 33.74 20.93 6.04
C ILE A 28 32.65 20.64 5.00
N GLU A 29 32.13 21.67 4.32
CA GLU A 29 31.20 21.56 3.19
C GLU A 29 31.80 20.73 2.04
N ARG A 30 33.07 20.98 1.71
CA ARG A 30 33.80 20.31 0.61
C ARG A 30 34.38 18.95 0.98
N ASN A 31 34.59 18.66 2.27
CA ASN A 31 34.93 17.30 2.75
C ASN A 31 33.75 16.33 2.66
N GLY A 32 32.61 16.80 2.15
CA GLY A 32 31.41 16.03 1.93
C GLY A 32 30.62 15.83 3.21
N ILE A 33 29.31 15.81 3.06
CA ILE A 33 28.39 15.32 4.08
C ILE A 33 28.74 13.85 4.30
N ARG A 34 29.21 13.47 5.49
CA ARG A 34 29.53 12.07 5.79
C ARG A 34 28.31 11.39 6.38
N TYR A 35 27.94 10.24 5.86
CA TYR A 35 26.94 9.39 6.48
C TYR A 35 27.61 8.33 7.36
N GLN A 36 26.90 7.86 8.38
CA GLN A 36 27.29 6.70 9.18
C GLN A 36 26.31 5.59 8.88
N THR A 37 26.82 4.42 8.52
CA THR A 37 25.99 3.22 8.45
C THR A 37 25.76 2.71 9.86
N LYS A 38 24.49 2.58 10.25
CA LYS A 38 24.16 1.72 11.38
C LYS A 38 24.33 0.28 10.89
N ASN A 39 25.24 -0.47 11.51
CA ASN A 39 25.25 -1.93 11.42
C ASN A 39 24.01 -2.43 12.16
N ASP A 40 22.84 -2.30 11.54
CA ASP A 40 21.61 -2.88 12.06
C ASP A 40 21.41 -4.29 11.49
N GLN A 41 20.76 -5.13 12.29
CA GLN A 41 20.39 -6.49 11.90
C GLN A 41 19.66 -6.48 10.55
N SER A 42 19.87 -7.52 9.73
CA SER A 42 19.22 -7.65 8.43
C SER A 42 17.70 -7.55 8.59
N TYR A 43 17.07 -6.60 7.89
CA TYR A 43 15.61 -6.41 7.87
C TYR A 43 14.87 -7.63 7.32
N TYR A 44 15.55 -8.35 6.42
CA TYR A 44 15.06 -9.53 5.74
C TYR A 44 15.18 -10.79 6.60
N LEU A 45 14.20 -11.67 6.44
CA LEU A 45 14.25 -13.02 6.97
C LEU A 45 15.35 -13.83 6.28
N LYS A 46 15.89 -14.84 6.99
CA LYS A 46 16.79 -15.81 6.35
C LYS A 46 15.99 -16.63 5.35
N ASN A 47 16.64 -17.05 4.25
CA ASN A 47 15.97 -17.84 3.19
C ASN A 47 15.19 -19.07 3.71
N SER A 48 15.66 -19.73 4.78
CA SER A 48 14.97 -20.88 5.37
C SER A 48 13.66 -20.55 6.10
N GLN A 49 13.42 -19.27 6.39
CA GLN A 49 12.24 -18.76 7.10
C GLN A 49 11.21 -18.12 6.15
N ILE A 50 11.61 -17.83 4.92
CA ILE A 50 10.74 -17.21 3.91
C ILE A 50 9.66 -18.22 3.48
N LYS A 51 8.43 -17.74 3.44
CA LYS A 51 7.25 -18.50 2.99
C LYS A 51 6.42 -17.60 2.07
N THR A 52 5.91 -18.17 0.98
CA THR A 52 4.92 -17.49 0.13
C THR A 52 3.54 -17.53 0.79
N LYS A 53 2.63 -16.62 0.40
CA LYS A 53 1.25 -16.59 0.89
C LYS A 53 0.53 -17.91 0.67
N LYS A 54 0.63 -18.45 -0.55
CA LYS A 54 0.09 -19.77 -0.93
C LYS A 54 0.60 -20.91 -0.05
N THR A 55 1.90 -20.94 0.27
CA THR A 55 2.46 -21.97 1.16
C THR A 55 1.90 -21.84 2.56
N ALA A 56 1.87 -20.62 3.11
CA ALA A 56 1.33 -20.36 4.44
C ALA A 56 -0.16 -20.71 4.53
N LEU A 57 -0.96 -20.33 3.53
CA LEU A 57 -2.40 -20.61 3.48
C LEU A 57 -2.70 -22.12 3.44
N SER A 58 -1.84 -22.93 2.82
CA SER A 58 -2.01 -24.40 2.80
C SER A 58 -1.91 -25.06 4.18
N GLU A 59 -1.33 -24.36 5.17
CA GLU A 59 -1.21 -24.80 6.56
C GLU A 59 -2.41 -24.34 7.41
N VAL A 60 -3.30 -23.50 6.86
CA VAL A 60 -4.47 -22.94 7.55
C VAL A 60 -5.68 -23.86 7.41
N ALA A 61 -6.39 -24.10 8.51
CA ALA A 61 -7.64 -24.85 8.48
C ALA A 61 -8.71 -24.10 7.66
N VAL A 62 -9.42 -24.85 6.81
CA VAL A 62 -10.58 -24.30 6.09
C VAL A 62 -11.68 -23.98 7.09
N THR A 63 -12.13 -22.72 7.11
CA THR A 63 -13.17 -22.22 8.01
C THR A 63 -14.26 -21.45 7.28
N ASN A 64 -14.02 -21.07 6.03
CA ASN A 64 -14.97 -20.31 5.20
C ASN A 64 -15.38 -21.10 3.96
N LEU A 65 -16.63 -20.94 3.55
CA LEU A 65 -17.15 -21.36 2.25
C LEU A 65 -17.48 -20.11 1.44
N LEU A 66 -16.86 -19.93 0.26
CA LEU A 66 -17.29 -18.93 -0.72
C LEU A 66 -18.14 -19.62 -1.78
N ILE A 67 -19.37 -19.12 -1.94
CA ILE A 67 -20.34 -19.55 -2.93
C ILE A 67 -20.40 -18.50 -4.04
N TYR A 68 -20.14 -18.88 -5.29
CA TYR A 68 -20.24 -17.97 -6.44
C TYR A 68 -20.95 -18.66 -7.62
N ASP A 69 -21.34 -17.88 -8.63
CA ASP A 69 -22.02 -18.39 -9.82
C ASP A 69 -21.31 -17.90 -11.09
N SER A 70 -20.60 -18.79 -11.78
CA SER A 70 -19.87 -18.43 -13.01
C SER A 70 -20.78 -18.05 -14.19
N ARG A 71 -22.09 -18.34 -14.13
CA ARG A 71 -23.07 -17.89 -15.14
C ARG A 71 -23.41 -16.42 -14.96
N ASN A 72 -23.23 -15.87 -13.75
CA ASN A 72 -23.43 -14.45 -13.48
C ASN A 72 -22.12 -13.69 -13.74
N GLN A 73 -22.14 -12.77 -14.71
CA GLN A 73 -20.92 -12.05 -15.13
C GLN A 73 -20.27 -11.26 -13.99
N THR A 74 -21.07 -10.63 -13.12
CA THR A 74 -20.56 -9.84 -11.99
C THR A 74 -19.92 -10.73 -10.92
N SER A 75 -20.52 -11.89 -10.65
CA SER A 75 -19.95 -12.90 -9.76
C SER A 75 -18.63 -13.47 -10.32
N ALA A 76 -18.63 -13.82 -11.61
CA ALA A 76 -17.48 -14.35 -12.31
C ALA A 76 -16.30 -13.37 -12.40
N SER A 77 -16.56 -12.05 -12.46
CA SER A 77 -15.48 -11.04 -12.45
C SER A 77 -15.00 -10.69 -11.04
N ALA A 78 -15.84 -10.86 -10.01
CA ALA A 78 -15.50 -10.54 -8.63
C ALA A 78 -14.66 -11.62 -7.93
N ILE A 79 -14.78 -12.88 -8.35
CA ILE A 79 -14.20 -14.04 -7.65
C ILE A 79 -12.69 -13.92 -7.40
N ASP A 80 -11.93 -13.38 -8.35
CA ASP A 80 -10.47 -13.28 -8.20
C ASP A 80 -10.08 -12.21 -7.17
N ASN A 81 -10.86 -11.13 -7.02
CA ASN A 81 -10.67 -10.19 -5.92
C ASN A 81 -10.94 -10.84 -4.57
N PHE A 82 -11.95 -11.70 -4.44
CA PHE A 82 -12.24 -12.40 -3.18
C PHE A 82 -11.24 -13.51 -2.86
N LYS A 83 -10.70 -14.20 -3.87
CA LYS A 83 -9.56 -15.10 -3.66
C LYS A 83 -8.37 -14.34 -3.08
N GLN A 84 -8.04 -13.18 -3.64
CA GLN A 84 -6.94 -12.35 -3.15
C GLN A 84 -7.21 -11.84 -1.72
N ILE A 85 -8.43 -11.33 -1.44
CA ILE A 85 -8.83 -10.90 -0.09
C ILE A 85 -8.60 -12.03 0.93
N PHE A 86 -9.08 -13.24 0.66
CA PHE A 86 -8.95 -14.34 1.62
C PHE A 86 -7.53 -14.90 1.72
N GLU A 87 -6.76 -14.88 0.64
CA GLU A 87 -5.33 -15.23 0.70
C GLU A 87 -4.55 -14.24 1.59
N ASP A 88 -4.80 -12.95 1.42
CA ASP A 88 -4.14 -11.89 2.17
C ASP A 88 -4.55 -11.92 3.64
N MET A 89 -5.84 -12.07 3.93
CA MET A 89 -6.37 -12.24 5.29
C MET A 89 -5.99 -13.59 5.93
N LYS A 90 -5.39 -14.52 5.17
CA LYS A 90 -5.06 -15.90 5.58
C LYS A 90 -6.28 -16.69 6.07
N VAL A 91 -7.39 -16.56 5.35
CA VAL A 91 -8.65 -17.28 5.61
C VAL A 91 -8.73 -18.52 4.72
N GLY A 92 -8.57 -19.69 5.33
CA GLY A 92 -8.77 -20.97 4.63
C GLY A 92 -10.20 -21.08 4.09
N THR A 93 -10.33 -21.12 2.76
CA THR A 93 -11.63 -21.03 2.07
C THR A 93 -11.82 -22.17 1.08
N THR A 94 -12.99 -22.81 1.11
CA THR A 94 -13.49 -23.64 0.00
C THR A 94 -14.28 -22.75 -0.94
N TYR A 95 -13.99 -22.80 -2.24
CA TYR A 95 -14.72 -22.08 -3.28
C TYR A 95 -15.63 -23.07 -4.01
N VAL A 96 -16.91 -22.74 -4.17
CA VAL A 96 -17.88 -23.58 -4.87
C VAL A 96 -18.62 -22.76 -5.92
N ASP A 97 -18.54 -23.21 -7.16
CA ASP A 97 -19.32 -22.65 -8.27
C ASP A 97 -20.68 -23.35 -8.36
N ILE A 98 -21.75 -22.69 -7.96
CA ILE A 98 -23.10 -23.28 -7.96
C ILE A 98 -23.63 -23.55 -9.38
N ALA A 99 -22.95 -23.07 -10.42
CA ALA A 99 -23.26 -23.44 -11.78
C ALA A 99 -22.87 -24.89 -12.11
N THR A 100 -21.85 -25.43 -11.43
CA THR A 100 -21.22 -26.70 -11.81
C THR A 100 -21.02 -27.70 -10.67
N GLU A 101 -21.13 -27.24 -9.42
CA GLU A 101 -20.82 -28.01 -8.22
C GLU A 101 -21.99 -28.04 -7.23
N GLU A 102 -22.05 -29.09 -6.41
CA GLU A 102 -23.01 -29.17 -5.30
C GLU A 102 -22.46 -28.49 -4.04
N LEU A 103 -23.36 -27.84 -3.29
CA LEU A 103 -22.98 -27.20 -2.03
C LEU A 103 -22.72 -28.22 -0.92
N PRO A 104 -21.59 -28.10 -0.21
CA PRO A 104 -21.32 -28.89 0.99
C PRO A 104 -22.26 -28.50 2.14
N ASP A 105 -22.24 -29.29 3.20
CA ASP A 105 -22.94 -28.96 4.45
C ASP A 105 -22.31 -27.73 5.12
N TYR A 106 -23.13 -26.71 5.39
CA TYR A 106 -22.68 -25.46 6.03
C TYR A 106 -22.09 -25.67 7.43
N SER A 107 -22.47 -26.74 8.14
CA SER A 107 -21.95 -27.05 9.48
C SER A 107 -20.45 -27.38 9.51
N ALA A 108 -19.83 -27.65 8.36
CA ALA A 108 -18.39 -27.82 8.23
C ALA A 108 -17.61 -26.49 8.32
N PHE A 109 -18.29 -25.35 8.26
CA PHE A 109 -17.69 -24.02 8.18
C PHE A 109 -18.08 -23.15 9.38
N GLN A 110 -17.25 -22.16 9.68
CA GLN A 110 -17.54 -21.10 10.66
C GLN A 110 -18.22 -19.90 10.00
N SER A 111 -17.93 -19.67 8.71
CA SER A 111 -18.53 -18.60 7.93
C SER A 111 -18.88 -19.05 6.51
N VAL A 112 -19.87 -18.41 5.91
CA VAL A 112 -20.20 -18.52 4.49
C VAL A 112 -20.16 -17.13 3.86
N THR A 113 -19.52 -17.00 2.71
CA THR A 113 -19.51 -15.79 1.88
C THR A 113 -20.30 -16.08 0.61
N VAL A 114 -21.40 -15.37 0.40
CA VAL A 114 -22.22 -15.46 -0.80
C VAL A 114 -21.78 -14.36 -1.76
N LEU A 115 -21.19 -14.77 -2.87
CA LEU A 115 -20.68 -13.92 -3.94
C LEU A 115 -21.51 -14.10 -5.21
N THR A 116 -22.81 -13.84 -5.11
CA THR A 116 -23.72 -13.76 -6.26
C THR A 116 -24.84 -12.77 -5.95
N PRO A 117 -25.27 -11.92 -6.89
CA PRO A 117 -26.42 -11.07 -6.69
C PRO A 117 -27.74 -11.85 -6.77
N ASP A 118 -27.76 -12.96 -7.53
CA ASP A 118 -28.93 -13.81 -7.77
C ASP A 118 -28.93 -15.01 -6.84
N LEU A 119 -30.00 -15.17 -6.04
CA LEU A 119 -30.15 -16.28 -5.11
C LEU A 119 -31.07 -17.39 -5.63
N GLU A 120 -31.73 -17.21 -6.78
CA GLU A 120 -32.59 -18.24 -7.40
C GLU A 120 -31.87 -19.59 -7.57
N PRO A 121 -30.60 -19.64 -8.04
CA PRO A 121 -29.90 -20.92 -8.19
C PRO A 121 -29.66 -21.68 -6.88
N LEU A 122 -29.68 -21.00 -5.73
CA LEU A 122 -29.55 -21.65 -4.43
C LEU A 122 -30.84 -22.35 -4.01
N GLY A 123 -32.01 -21.82 -4.41
CA GLY A 123 -33.31 -22.36 -4.02
C GLY A 123 -33.39 -22.63 -2.51
N GLU A 124 -33.84 -23.83 -2.12
CA GLU A 124 -33.93 -24.28 -0.72
C GLU A 124 -32.61 -24.19 0.06
N LYS A 125 -31.45 -24.20 -0.61
CA LYS A 125 -30.14 -24.07 0.04
C LYS A 125 -29.92 -22.69 0.65
N ALA A 126 -30.58 -21.64 0.14
CA ALA A 126 -30.56 -20.32 0.77
C ALA A 126 -31.34 -20.31 2.10
N MET A 127 -32.48 -21.00 2.18
CA MET A 127 -33.24 -21.15 3.43
C MET A 127 -32.45 -21.96 4.47
N GLN A 128 -31.83 -23.08 4.04
CA GLN A 128 -30.94 -23.88 4.90
C GLN A 128 -29.76 -23.06 5.41
N LEU A 129 -29.22 -22.15 4.59
CA LEU A 129 -28.16 -21.24 5.02
C LEU A 129 -28.66 -20.31 6.14
N MET A 130 -29.85 -19.74 6.01
CA MET A 130 -30.41 -18.87 7.04
C MET A 130 -30.76 -19.63 8.33
N GLU A 131 -31.25 -20.87 8.24
CA GLU A 131 -31.44 -21.74 9.40
C GLU A 131 -30.11 -22.07 10.10
N TRP A 132 -29.04 -22.31 9.33
CA TRP A 132 -27.70 -22.50 9.88
C TRP A 132 -27.20 -21.23 10.59
N VAL A 133 -27.45 -20.05 10.03
CA VAL A 133 -27.14 -18.75 10.70
C VAL A 133 -27.93 -18.63 12.01
N GLU A 134 -29.23 -18.92 12.03
CA GLU A 134 -30.04 -18.90 13.26
C GLU A 134 -29.44 -19.76 14.39
N ASN A 135 -28.74 -20.85 14.03
CA ASN A 135 -28.10 -21.78 14.95
C ASN A 135 -26.63 -21.44 15.30
N GLY A 136 -26.13 -20.27 14.89
CA GLY A 136 -24.78 -19.78 15.24
C GLY A 136 -23.81 -19.60 14.08
N GLY A 137 -24.25 -19.91 12.85
CA GLY A 137 -23.48 -19.64 11.64
C GLY A 137 -23.32 -18.13 11.36
N ASN A 138 -22.29 -17.75 10.59
CA ASN A 138 -22.08 -16.37 10.17
C ASN A 138 -22.07 -16.30 8.65
N VAL A 139 -22.87 -15.41 8.07
CA VAL A 139 -22.94 -15.24 6.61
C VAL A 139 -22.62 -13.81 6.22
N MET A 140 -21.84 -13.66 5.15
CA MET A 140 -21.62 -12.40 4.47
C MET A 140 -22.22 -12.50 3.06
N PHE A 141 -23.16 -11.61 2.74
CA PHE A 141 -23.59 -11.36 1.37
C PHE A 141 -22.69 -10.28 0.81
N ALA A 142 -21.70 -10.70 0.02
CA ALA A 142 -20.61 -9.85 -0.42
C ALA A 142 -20.87 -9.15 -1.76
N MET A 143 -22.12 -9.24 -2.24
CA MET A 143 -22.62 -8.57 -3.42
C MET A 143 -23.98 -7.95 -3.15
N THR A 144 -24.24 -6.82 -3.81
CA THR A 144 -25.57 -6.22 -3.86
C THR A 144 -26.55 -7.27 -4.39
N LEU A 145 -27.46 -7.70 -3.52
CA LEU A 145 -28.48 -8.67 -3.88
C LEU A 145 -29.50 -8.05 -4.84
N GLN A 146 -29.97 -8.88 -5.77
CA GLN A 146 -31.14 -8.54 -6.58
C GLN A 146 -32.42 -9.01 -5.88
N LYS A 147 -33.51 -8.29 -6.14
CA LYS A 147 -34.83 -8.72 -5.71
C LYS A 147 -35.34 -9.85 -6.60
N ASP A 148 -35.38 -11.06 -6.06
CA ASP A 148 -35.84 -12.29 -6.68
C ASP A 148 -36.77 -13.06 -5.71
N ASN A 149 -37.26 -14.26 -6.05
CA ASN A 149 -38.19 -14.98 -5.17
C ASN A 149 -37.49 -15.45 -3.88
N ILE A 150 -36.22 -15.83 -3.96
CA ILE A 150 -35.45 -16.37 -2.85
C ILE A 150 -35.02 -15.24 -1.90
N SER A 151 -34.47 -14.15 -2.43
CA SER A 151 -34.11 -12.98 -1.64
C SER A 151 -35.34 -12.39 -0.95
N SER A 152 -36.50 -12.31 -1.64
CA SER A 152 -37.77 -11.86 -1.04
C SER A 152 -38.23 -12.73 0.15
N ILE A 153 -37.94 -14.04 0.13
CA ILE A 153 -38.27 -14.94 1.25
C ILE A 153 -37.38 -14.65 2.46
N ILE A 154 -36.09 -14.34 2.25
CA ILE A 154 -35.11 -14.17 3.32
C ILE A 154 -34.87 -12.71 3.73
N GLU A 155 -35.44 -11.71 3.06
CA GLU A 155 -35.27 -10.27 3.34
C GLU A 155 -35.35 -9.93 4.85
N HIS A 156 -36.40 -10.41 5.53
CA HIS A 156 -36.59 -10.17 6.96
C HIS A 156 -35.49 -10.81 7.84
N LYS A 157 -34.84 -11.87 7.36
CA LYS A 157 -33.68 -12.52 8.01
C LYS A 157 -32.37 -11.75 7.80
N LEU A 158 -32.36 -10.83 6.82
CA LEU A 158 -31.28 -9.88 6.59
C LEU A 158 -31.52 -8.52 7.29
N GLY A 159 -32.61 -8.40 8.05
CA GLY A 159 -33.00 -7.16 8.71
C GLY A 159 -33.67 -6.16 7.77
N ILE A 160 -34.18 -6.59 6.61
CA ILE A 160 -34.89 -5.73 5.65
C ILE A 160 -36.38 -5.77 5.96
N THR A 161 -36.99 -4.60 6.17
CA THR A 161 -38.44 -4.46 6.38
C THR A 161 -39.19 -4.21 5.08
N SER A 162 -38.56 -3.52 4.14
CA SER A 162 -39.10 -3.27 2.80
C SER A 162 -37.95 -3.07 1.80
N SER A 163 -38.19 -3.39 0.53
CA SER A 163 -37.19 -3.26 -0.54
C SER A 163 -37.84 -2.94 -1.89
N SER A 164 -37.14 -2.17 -2.71
CA SER A 164 -37.55 -1.82 -4.07
C SER A 164 -37.04 -2.84 -5.10
N TYR A 165 -37.55 -2.77 -6.33
CA TYR A 165 -36.89 -3.36 -7.50
C TYR A 165 -35.81 -2.45 -8.10
N ASP A 166 -35.80 -1.19 -7.69
CA ASP A 166 -34.85 -0.18 -8.17
C ASP A 166 -33.56 -0.18 -7.33
N TYR A 167 -32.48 0.28 -7.96
CA TYR A 167 -31.20 0.52 -7.32
C TYR A 167 -30.96 2.02 -7.14
N ALA A 168 -30.33 2.39 -6.03
CA ALA A 168 -29.85 3.74 -5.78
C ALA A 168 -28.46 3.94 -6.40
N VAL A 169 -28.21 5.16 -6.87
CA VAL A 169 -26.89 5.58 -7.35
C VAL A 169 -25.93 5.71 -6.16
N VAL A 170 -24.74 5.12 -6.30
CA VAL A 170 -23.66 5.26 -5.31
C VAL A 170 -22.56 6.16 -5.88
N ASP A 171 -22.72 7.47 -5.72
CA ASP A 171 -21.72 8.48 -6.12
C ASP A 171 -20.70 8.77 -5.02
N LYS A 172 -21.11 8.54 -3.76
CA LYS A 172 -20.31 8.86 -2.60
C LYS A 172 -20.72 7.97 -1.43
N VAL A 173 -19.76 7.27 -0.85
CA VAL A 173 -19.97 6.44 0.33
C VAL A 173 -19.64 7.23 1.58
N TYR A 174 -20.49 7.20 2.60
CA TYR A 174 -20.21 7.74 3.94
C TYR A 174 -19.95 6.60 4.91
N ILE A 175 -18.77 6.59 5.52
CA ILE A 175 -18.35 5.56 6.46
C ILE A 175 -18.77 5.97 7.87
N GLU A 176 -19.61 5.16 8.50
CA GLU A 176 -20.09 5.43 9.86
C GLU A 176 -18.98 5.27 10.90
N LYS A 177 -19.12 6.03 12.00
CA LYS A 177 -18.15 6.02 13.09
C LYS A 177 -17.93 4.61 13.63
N GLY A 178 -16.68 4.18 13.67
CA GLY A 178 -16.26 2.91 14.23
C GLY A 178 -16.36 1.73 13.28
N PHE A 179 -16.78 1.93 12.03
CA PHE A 179 -16.75 0.86 11.03
C PHE A 179 -15.31 0.52 10.67
N MET A 180 -14.57 1.41 10.00
CA MET A 180 -13.25 1.11 9.46
C MET A 180 -12.35 2.34 9.54
N ILE A 181 -11.03 2.17 9.38
CA ILE A 181 -10.10 3.29 9.33
C ILE A 181 -10.54 4.25 8.22
N GLY A 182 -10.54 5.55 8.50
CA GLY A 182 -11.09 6.55 7.58
C GLY A 182 -12.60 6.81 7.75
N ASP A 183 -13.18 6.46 8.89
CA ASP A 183 -14.58 6.76 9.23
C ASP A 183 -14.95 8.25 9.35
N ARG A 184 -16.25 8.52 9.53
CA ARG A 184 -16.88 9.84 9.74
C ARG A 184 -16.70 10.80 8.58
N GLN A 185 -16.40 10.30 7.39
CA GLN A 185 -16.25 11.09 6.18
C GLN A 185 -16.72 10.32 4.96
N SER A 186 -16.86 11.07 3.87
CA SER A 186 -17.29 10.54 2.59
C SER A 186 -16.13 10.38 1.60
N TYR A 187 -16.27 9.39 0.72
CA TYR A 187 -15.36 9.13 -0.39
C TYR A 187 -16.18 9.06 -1.68
N THR A 188 -15.73 9.78 -2.70
CA THR A 188 -16.37 9.75 -4.02
C THR A 188 -16.04 8.45 -4.72
N ILE A 189 -17.02 7.95 -5.45
CA ILE A 189 -16.88 6.82 -6.36
C ILE A 189 -16.80 7.40 -7.77
N ASP A 190 -15.71 7.10 -8.47
CA ASP A 190 -15.56 7.47 -9.87
C ASP A 190 -16.51 6.61 -10.71
N GLU A 191 -17.07 7.21 -11.78
CA GLU A 191 -18.02 6.55 -12.67
C GLU A 191 -19.24 5.94 -11.95
N ALA A 192 -19.82 6.69 -11.01
CA ALA A 192 -20.99 6.30 -10.24
C ALA A 192 -22.15 5.76 -11.09
N PHE A 193 -22.79 4.68 -10.60
CA PHE A 193 -23.93 4.04 -11.24
C PHE A 193 -24.95 3.54 -10.20
N GLU A 194 -26.12 3.11 -10.67
CA GLU A 194 -27.16 2.49 -9.84
C GLU A 194 -26.67 1.10 -9.38
N SER A 195 -26.21 1.01 -8.13
CA SER A 195 -25.45 -0.16 -7.65
C SER A 195 -25.84 -0.66 -6.25
N ALA A 196 -26.69 0.09 -5.53
CA ALA A 196 -27.13 -0.25 -4.19
C ALA A 196 -28.62 -0.59 -4.17
N TRP A 197 -28.99 -1.76 -3.64
CA TRP A 197 -30.39 -2.14 -3.49
C TRP A 197 -31.11 -1.17 -2.55
N ALA A 198 -32.19 -0.55 -3.01
CA ALA A 198 -32.95 0.38 -2.17
C ALA A 198 -33.78 -0.40 -1.14
N VAL A 199 -33.32 -0.35 0.12
CA VAL A 199 -33.91 -1.08 1.25
C VAL A 199 -34.21 -0.15 2.43
N GLU A 200 -35.26 -0.50 3.17
CA GLU A 200 -35.49 -0.03 4.53
C GLU A 200 -35.13 -1.15 5.50
N LEU A 201 -34.40 -0.81 6.56
CA LEU A 201 -33.92 -1.78 7.54
C LEU A 201 -34.72 -1.69 8.84
N ASP A 202 -34.84 -2.83 9.53
CA ASP A 202 -35.31 -2.92 10.90
C ASP A 202 -34.39 -2.11 11.83
N ASP A 203 -34.94 -1.46 12.85
CA ASP A 203 -34.18 -0.67 13.82
C ASP A 203 -33.09 -1.46 14.57
N LYS A 204 -33.16 -2.79 14.56
CA LYS A 204 -32.12 -3.68 15.12
C LYS A 204 -30.94 -3.90 14.19
N ALA A 205 -31.04 -3.56 12.91
CA ALA A 205 -29.92 -3.62 11.99
C ALA A 205 -28.90 -2.52 12.34
N GLN A 206 -27.63 -2.88 12.40
CA GLN A 206 -26.54 -1.94 12.64
C GLN A 206 -25.94 -1.55 11.30
N VAL A 207 -26.09 -0.28 10.91
CA VAL A 207 -25.54 0.27 9.66
C VAL A 207 -24.12 0.80 9.89
N TYR A 208 -23.22 0.49 8.96
CA TYR A 208 -21.80 0.84 8.99
C TYR A 208 -21.36 1.74 7.84
N MET A 209 -22.11 1.74 6.74
CA MET A 209 -21.85 2.58 5.58
C MET A 209 -23.17 2.93 4.89
N THR A 210 -23.28 4.16 4.38
CA THR A 210 -24.45 4.64 3.63
C THR A 210 -24.01 5.39 2.37
N THR A 211 -24.94 5.69 1.48
CA THR A 211 -24.75 6.81 0.53
C THR A 211 -24.53 8.12 1.31
N ALA A 212 -23.81 9.09 0.74
CA ALA A 212 -23.56 10.36 1.40
C ALA A 212 -24.70 11.37 1.26
N ASP A 213 -25.65 11.09 0.37
CA ASP A 213 -26.82 11.93 0.10
C ASP A 213 -27.83 11.94 1.26
N LYS A 214 -28.95 12.63 1.06
CA LYS A 214 -30.01 12.72 2.08
C LYS A 214 -30.78 11.42 2.27
N ALA A 215 -30.81 10.56 1.24
CA ALA A 215 -31.53 9.29 1.30
C ALA A 215 -30.84 8.31 2.25
N LYS A 216 -29.51 8.40 2.38
CA LYS A 216 -28.72 7.58 3.32
C LYS A 216 -29.01 6.08 3.13
N VAL A 217 -29.07 5.65 1.87
CA VAL A 217 -29.31 4.24 1.51
C VAL A 217 -28.23 3.38 2.16
N PRO A 218 -28.60 2.33 2.93
CA PRO A 218 -27.64 1.45 3.58
C PRO A 218 -26.77 0.70 2.57
N LEU A 219 -25.45 0.76 2.77
CA LEU A 219 -24.45 0.13 1.92
C LEU A 219 -23.69 -1.00 2.62
N VAL A 220 -23.54 -0.94 3.94
CA VAL A 220 -23.03 -2.07 4.75
C VAL A 220 -23.82 -2.10 6.03
N TRP A 221 -24.37 -3.27 6.39
CA TRP A 221 -25.02 -3.46 7.68
C TRP A 221 -24.84 -4.87 8.22
N THR A 222 -25.10 -5.02 9.52
CA THR A 222 -25.23 -6.33 10.16
C THR A 222 -26.60 -6.52 10.77
N TYR A 223 -27.04 -7.77 10.79
CA TYR A 223 -28.26 -8.19 11.49
C TYR A 223 -27.98 -9.48 12.25
N ASN A 224 -28.25 -9.49 13.56
CA ASN A 224 -28.13 -10.69 14.38
C ASN A 224 -29.39 -11.55 14.15
N LEU A 225 -29.18 -12.78 13.73
CA LEU A 225 -30.24 -13.73 13.41
C LEU A 225 -30.05 -14.98 14.28
N GLY A 226 -30.93 -15.17 15.27
CA GLY A 226 -30.77 -16.22 16.27
C GLY A 226 -29.45 -16.07 17.04
N TYR A 227 -28.61 -17.10 17.00
CA TYR A 227 -27.27 -17.10 17.60
C TYR A 227 -26.15 -16.69 16.63
N GLY A 228 -26.49 -16.45 15.36
CA GLY A 228 -25.55 -16.06 14.32
C GLY A 228 -25.72 -14.63 13.84
N ARG A 229 -25.04 -14.30 12.74
CA ARG A 229 -25.01 -12.95 12.18
C ARG A 229 -24.97 -12.95 10.66
N CYS A 230 -25.75 -12.05 10.08
CA CYS A 230 -25.67 -11.65 8.68
C CYS A 230 -24.87 -10.35 8.56
N VAL A 231 -23.93 -10.28 7.62
CA VAL A 231 -23.30 -9.06 7.12
C VAL A 231 -23.74 -8.89 5.67
N VAL A 232 -24.15 -7.70 5.27
CA VAL A 232 -24.57 -7.43 3.88
C VAL A 232 -23.79 -6.24 3.33
N ASP A 233 -23.16 -6.45 2.19
CA ASP A 233 -22.50 -5.43 1.39
C ASP A 233 -23.36 -5.11 0.16
N ASN A 234 -23.80 -3.86 0.08
CA ASN A 234 -24.81 -3.36 -0.85
C ASN A 234 -24.32 -2.13 -1.64
N PHE A 235 -23.03 -2.06 -1.95
CA PHE A 235 -22.43 -0.92 -2.66
C PHE A 235 -22.02 -1.21 -4.11
N GLY A 236 -22.07 -2.48 -4.54
CA GLY A 236 -21.95 -2.85 -5.95
C GLY A 236 -20.57 -2.66 -6.61
N LEU A 237 -19.48 -2.50 -5.85
CA LEU A 237 -18.14 -2.23 -6.38
C LEU A 237 -17.16 -3.37 -6.08
N TYR A 238 -16.89 -4.21 -7.07
CA TYR A 238 -16.14 -5.48 -6.91
C TYR A 238 -14.69 -5.44 -7.39
N VAL A 239 -14.06 -4.26 -7.32
CA VAL A 239 -12.73 -3.99 -7.89
C VAL A 239 -11.62 -4.05 -6.84
N LYS A 240 -10.36 -4.17 -7.29
CA LYS A 240 -9.16 -4.21 -6.44
C LYS A 240 -9.09 -3.06 -5.43
N ALA A 241 -9.46 -1.84 -5.84
CA ALA A 241 -9.52 -0.67 -4.98
C ALA A 241 -10.49 -0.79 -3.79
N MET A 242 -11.42 -1.75 -3.77
CA MET A 242 -12.42 -1.92 -2.71
C MET A 242 -12.13 -3.07 -1.73
N ARG A 243 -11.02 -3.82 -1.92
CA ARG A 243 -10.71 -5.01 -1.10
C ARG A 243 -10.68 -4.73 0.42
N GLY A 244 -10.21 -3.56 0.82
CA GLY A 244 -10.23 -3.11 2.21
C GLY A 244 -11.62 -2.94 2.81
N PHE A 245 -12.60 -2.51 2.03
CA PHE A 245 -13.99 -2.41 2.48
C PHE A 245 -14.56 -3.81 2.76
N TYR A 246 -14.31 -4.77 1.86
CA TYR A 246 -14.71 -6.16 2.05
C TYR A 246 -14.02 -6.83 3.24
N SER A 247 -12.73 -6.57 3.46
CA SER A 247 -12.03 -7.08 4.66
C SER A 247 -12.62 -6.50 5.95
N ALA A 248 -13.00 -5.21 5.93
CA ALA A 248 -13.66 -4.56 7.05
C ALA A 248 -15.06 -5.15 7.30
N SER A 249 -15.84 -5.43 6.26
CA SER A 249 -17.13 -6.11 6.36
C SER A 249 -16.99 -7.55 6.86
N TYR A 250 -16.08 -8.34 6.28
CA TYR A 250 -15.83 -9.72 6.72
C TYR A 250 -15.42 -9.79 8.19
N SER A 251 -14.67 -8.80 8.68
CA SER A 251 -14.28 -8.73 10.10
C SER A 251 -15.45 -8.50 11.08
N LEU A 252 -16.64 -8.13 10.60
CA LEU A 252 -17.87 -8.01 11.41
C LEU A 252 -18.50 -9.39 11.75
N LEU A 253 -18.08 -10.45 11.08
CA LEU A 253 -18.54 -11.82 11.32
C LEU A 253 -18.04 -12.35 12.68
N GLY A 254 -18.93 -13.02 13.42
CA GLY A 254 -18.64 -13.61 14.72
C GLY A 254 -18.18 -12.63 15.80
N ASP A 255 -17.70 -13.17 16.92
CA ASP A 255 -17.29 -12.39 18.10
C ASP A 255 -16.02 -11.56 17.89
N VAL A 256 -15.11 -12.06 17.03
CA VAL A 256 -13.81 -11.43 16.75
C VAL A 256 -13.37 -11.68 15.32
N GLY A 257 -13.08 -10.59 14.61
CA GLY A 257 -12.36 -10.58 13.34
C GLY A 257 -10.87 -10.41 13.58
N VAL A 258 -10.03 -11.22 12.93
CA VAL A 258 -8.57 -11.09 13.01
C VAL A 258 -7.91 -11.56 11.72
N TYR A 259 -6.98 -10.77 11.20
CA TYR A 259 -6.18 -11.10 10.02
C TYR A 259 -4.82 -10.37 10.07
N PRO A 260 -3.77 -10.92 9.45
CA PRO A 260 -2.47 -10.28 9.43
C PRO A 260 -2.44 -9.03 8.53
N VAL A 261 -1.58 -8.08 8.90
CA VAL A 261 -1.32 -6.84 8.16
C VAL A 261 0.19 -6.56 8.15
N ILE A 262 0.66 -5.72 7.24
CA ILE A 262 2.10 -5.40 7.08
C ILE A 262 2.52 -4.30 8.07
N ASN A 263 1.64 -3.32 8.29
CA ASN A 263 1.89 -2.11 9.07
C ASN A 263 3.14 -1.34 8.60
N SER A 264 3.02 -0.67 7.46
CA SER A 264 4.12 0.05 6.82
C SER A 264 3.66 1.26 6.01
N SER A 265 4.43 2.34 6.10
CA SER A 265 4.38 3.49 5.21
C SER A 265 5.75 3.65 4.56
N SER A 266 5.83 3.54 3.24
CA SER A 266 7.04 3.84 2.46
C SER A 266 6.81 5.05 1.56
N PHE A 267 7.88 5.82 1.38
CA PHE A 267 7.90 7.00 0.54
C PHE A 267 9.16 7.00 -0.33
N THR A 268 8.97 6.83 -1.63
CA THR A 268 10.07 6.80 -2.59
C THR A 268 10.25 8.16 -3.31
N LEU A 269 11.51 8.54 -3.49
CA LEU A 269 11.93 9.65 -4.35
C LEU A 269 12.50 9.02 -5.62
N ASP A 270 11.67 8.96 -6.66
CA ASP A 270 12.09 8.50 -7.98
C ASP A 270 13.07 9.52 -8.58
N ASP A 271 14.01 9.07 -9.40
CA ASP A 271 15.08 9.90 -9.95
C ASP A 271 15.86 10.68 -8.89
N PHE A 272 16.20 10.03 -7.77
CA PHE A 272 16.88 10.71 -6.69
C PHE A 272 17.85 9.83 -5.90
N PRO A 273 19.13 10.22 -5.74
CA PRO A 273 19.77 11.34 -6.42
C PRO A 273 20.00 11.07 -7.92
N SER A 274 20.02 12.14 -8.70
CA SER A 274 20.16 12.12 -10.17
C SER A 274 20.93 13.36 -10.66
N PRO A 275 21.22 13.45 -11.99
CA PRO A 275 21.63 14.69 -12.63
C PRO A 275 20.55 15.79 -12.46
N VAL A 276 20.76 16.98 -13.01
CA VAL A 276 19.65 17.95 -13.09
C VAL A 276 18.63 17.40 -14.10
N PRO A 277 17.36 17.16 -13.71
CA PRO A 277 16.36 16.64 -14.63
C PRO A 277 16.12 17.58 -15.80
N ASN A 278 15.81 16.95 -16.93
CA ASN A 278 15.39 17.64 -18.13
C ASN A 278 13.90 18.02 -17.99
N GLY A 279 13.49 19.16 -18.53
CA GLY A 279 12.07 19.54 -18.53
C GLY A 279 11.84 21.03 -18.73
N ASN A 280 10.56 21.43 -18.76
CA ASN A 280 10.17 22.82 -18.93
C ASN A 280 10.30 23.59 -17.61
N ALA A 281 11.31 24.47 -17.53
CA ALA A 281 11.56 25.31 -16.35
C ALA A 281 10.65 26.55 -16.24
N GLU A 282 9.62 26.68 -17.09
CA GLU A 282 8.71 27.83 -17.13
C GLU A 282 8.16 28.19 -15.75
N TYR A 283 7.58 27.22 -15.04
CA TYR A 283 6.90 27.46 -13.77
C TYR A 283 7.87 27.75 -12.62
N ILE A 284 9.04 27.12 -12.62
CA ILE A 284 10.12 27.45 -11.67
C ILE A 284 10.61 28.87 -11.91
N THR A 285 10.84 29.25 -13.17
CA THR A 285 11.31 30.59 -13.53
C THR A 285 10.26 31.65 -13.17
N ARG A 286 8.98 31.37 -13.47
CA ARG A 286 7.83 32.24 -13.14
C ARG A 286 7.75 32.54 -11.65
N ASP A 287 7.87 31.52 -10.80
CA ASP A 287 7.56 31.63 -9.38
C ASP A 287 8.78 31.98 -8.52
N TYR A 288 9.97 31.49 -8.89
CA TYR A 288 11.18 31.60 -8.06
C TYR A 288 12.30 32.42 -8.71
N GLN A 289 12.27 32.65 -10.03
CA GLN A 289 13.34 33.33 -10.77
C GLN A 289 14.71 32.64 -10.59
N MET A 290 14.71 31.30 -10.56
CA MET A 290 15.87 30.45 -10.29
C MET A 290 16.06 29.40 -11.38
N SER A 291 17.27 28.85 -11.50
CA SER A 291 17.50 27.66 -12.32
C SER A 291 16.85 26.42 -11.69
N VAL A 292 16.61 25.37 -12.47
CA VAL A 292 16.12 24.06 -11.95
C VAL A 292 17.06 23.52 -10.86
N SER A 293 18.37 23.60 -11.10
CA SER A 293 19.39 23.17 -10.14
C SER A 293 19.29 23.92 -8.80
N ASP A 294 19.19 25.25 -8.85
CA ASP A 294 19.08 26.08 -7.65
C ASP A 294 17.76 25.85 -6.93
N PHE A 295 16.66 25.71 -7.66
CA PHE A 295 15.35 25.41 -7.09
C PHE A 295 15.36 24.08 -6.33
N TYR A 296 16.03 23.05 -6.85
CA TYR A 296 16.10 21.77 -6.14
C TYR A 296 16.88 21.83 -4.84
N ILE A 297 18.07 22.43 -4.88
CA ILE A 297 18.94 22.54 -3.72
C ILE A 297 18.27 23.41 -2.64
N ASN A 298 17.64 24.51 -3.02
CA ASN A 298 17.20 25.55 -2.09
C ASN A 298 15.72 25.46 -1.71
N ILE A 299 14.88 24.77 -2.49
CA ILE A 299 13.42 24.73 -2.30
C ILE A 299 12.89 23.29 -2.25
N TRP A 300 13.06 22.48 -3.28
CA TRP A 300 12.45 21.14 -3.35
C TRP A 300 12.99 20.21 -2.26
N TRP A 301 14.32 20.06 -2.16
CA TRP A 301 14.92 19.16 -1.17
C TRP A 301 14.65 19.62 0.27
N PRO A 302 14.83 20.90 0.65
CA PRO A 302 14.45 21.40 1.97
C PRO A 302 12.97 21.15 2.33
N ASN A 303 12.06 21.20 1.34
CA ASN A 303 10.66 20.85 1.55
C ASN A 303 10.46 19.36 1.83
N MET A 304 11.18 18.47 1.14
CA MET A 304 11.17 17.03 1.46
C MET A 304 11.73 16.77 2.85
N VAL A 305 12.88 17.38 3.21
CA VAL A 305 13.44 17.29 4.57
C VAL A 305 12.42 17.73 5.63
N LYS A 306 11.68 18.81 5.38
CA LYS A 306 10.65 19.30 6.30
C LYS A 306 9.52 18.30 6.53
N LEU A 307 9.14 17.52 5.51
CA LEU A 307 8.14 16.46 5.68
C LEU A 307 8.71 15.28 6.47
N ALA A 308 9.95 14.89 6.19
CA ALA A 308 10.63 13.85 6.95
C ALA A 308 10.76 14.23 8.43
N ASP A 309 11.20 15.45 8.76
CA ASP A 309 11.32 15.91 10.14
C ASP A 309 9.96 15.97 10.85
N LYS A 310 8.90 16.39 10.15
CA LYS A 310 7.58 16.58 10.76
C LYS A 310 6.89 15.25 11.05
N TYR A 311 6.99 14.28 10.16
CA TYR A 311 6.23 13.04 10.23
C TYR A 311 7.10 11.80 10.51
N GLY A 312 8.43 11.96 10.57
CA GLY A 312 9.38 10.86 10.74
C GLY A 312 9.51 9.99 9.49
N LEU A 313 9.37 10.55 8.29
CA LEU A 313 9.49 9.79 7.03
C LEU A 313 10.91 9.26 6.87
N LYS A 314 11.02 8.07 6.30
CA LYS A 314 12.29 7.54 5.79
C LYS A 314 12.14 7.41 4.29
N TYR A 315 12.86 8.25 3.55
CA TYR A 315 12.81 8.22 2.11
C TYR A 315 13.69 7.10 1.55
N THR A 316 13.24 6.46 0.49
CA THR A 316 14.10 5.67 -0.39
C THR A 316 14.34 6.47 -1.66
N GLY A 317 15.58 6.84 -1.91
CA GLY A 317 15.97 7.48 -3.17
C GLY A 317 16.41 6.41 -4.16
N VAL A 318 15.77 6.35 -5.32
CA VAL A 318 16.13 5.38 -6.36
C VAL A 318 16.88 6.07 -7.50
N VAL A 319 18.10 5.59 -7.76
CA VAL A 319 19.08 6.28 -8.60
C VAL A 319 18.92 5.87 -10.06
N ILE A 320 18.98 6.88 -10.92
CA ILE A 320 19.37 6.78 -12.33
C ILE A 320 20.73 7.42 -12.52
N GLU A 321 21.51 6.98 -13.50
CA GLU A 321 22.83 7.56 -13.77
C GLU A 321 22.76 8.74 -14.73
N ASN A 322 21.94 8.65 -15.78
CA ASN A 322 21.78 9.71 -16.79
C ASN A 322 20.40 9.69 -17.47
N TYR A 323 20.21 10.49 -18.53
CA TYR A 323 18.97 10.59 -19.32
C TYR A 323 19.23 10.45 -20.83
N GLU A 324 20.21 9.64 -21.23
CA GLU A 324 20.66 9.60 -22.63
C GLU A 324 19.73 8.82 -23.57
N ASN A 325 18.80 8.03 -23.02
CA ASN A 325 17.86 7.18 -23.74
C ASN A 325 18.50 6.12 -24.66
N ASP A 326 19.79 5.80 -24.49
CA ASP A 326 20.45 4.71 -25.23
C ASP A 326 20.13 3.35 -24.60
N THR A 327 19.53 2.46 -25.38
CA THR A 327 19.23 1.09 -24.99
C THR A 327 20.09 0.06 -25.72
N SER A 328 21.10 0.48 -26.49
CA SER A 328 21.98 -0.39 -27.26
C SER A 328 22.81 -1.37 -26.40
N GLY A 329 22.94 -1.07 -25.10
CA GLY A 329 23.80 -1.77 -24.16
C GLY A 329 25.25 -1.26 -24.16
N GLN A 330 25.56 -0.24 -24.95
CA GLN A 330 26.73 0.61 -24.71
C GLN A 330 26.38 1.54 -23.55
N VAL A 331 27.24 1.58 -22.54
CA VAL A 331 27.03 2.38 -21.33
C VAL A 331 28.15 3.40 -21.20
N GLU A 332 27.78 4.63 -20.84
CA GLU A 332 28.68 5.76 -20.61
C GLU A 332 28.53 6.26 -19.17
N ARG A 333 29.61 6.11 -18.40
CA ARG A 333 29.62 6.53 -17.01
C ARG A 333 29.46 8.03 -16.85
N GLN A 334 28.56 8.44 -15.97
CA GLN A 334 28.37 9.83 -15.61
C GLN A 334 29.60 10.39 -14.88
N ALA A 335 30.23 11.41 -15.46
CA ALA A 335 31.48 11.96 -14.96
C ALA A 335 31.29 12.88 -13.73
N ASP A 336 30.20 13.65 -13.69
CA ASP A 336 29.90 14.52 -12.54
C ASP A 336 29.05 13.80 -11.51
N THR A 337 29.70 13.40 -10.42
CA THR A 337 29.10 12.65 -9.30
C THR A 337 28.81 13.53 -8.09
N SER A 338 29.05 14.85 -8.19
CA SER A 338 28.99 15.77 -7.05
C SER A 338 27.58 15.85 -6.44
N ARG A 339 26.55 15.98 -7.29
CA ARG A 339 25.14 16.02 -6.89
C ARG A 339 24.70 14.70 -6.26
N PHE A 340 25.11 13.58 -6.85
CA PHE A 340 24.82 12.25 -6.32
C PHE A 340 25.34 12.10 -4.90
N THR A 341 26.62 12.40 -4.70
CA THR A 341 27.25 12.33 -3.39
C THR A 341 26.62 13.29 -2.40
N TYR A 342 26.32 14.53 -2.81
CA TYR A 342 25.72 15.53 -1.94
C TYR A 342 24.33 15.09 -1.43
N PHE A 343 23.40 14.81 -2.33
CA PHE A 343 22.03 14.45 -1.96
C PHE A 343 21.93 13.06 -1.35
N GLY A 344 22.63 12.07 -1.92
CA GLY A 344 22.67 10.72 -1.37
C GLY A 344 23.20 10.69 0.06
N ASN A 345 24.25 11.45 0.37
CA ASN A 345 24.76 11.51 1.74
C ASN A 345 23.79 12.22 2.70
N MET A 346 23.07 13.26 2.25
CA MET A 346 22.02 13.89 3.07
C MET A 346 20.88 12.92 3.36
N LEU A 347 20.41 12.21 2.32
CA LEU A 347 19.37 11.20 2.41
C LEU A 347 19.76 10.08 3.39
N LEU A 348 20.98 9.56 3.28
CA LEU A 348 21.49 8.53 4.20
C LEU A 348 21.67 9.07 5.63
N GLN A 349 22.10 10.33 5.80
CA GLN A 349 22.25 10.94 7.12
C GLN A 349 20.91 11.09 7.86
N MET A 350 19.80 11.31 7.13
CA MET A 350 18.45 11.33 7.72
C MET A 350 17.83 9.94 7.91
N GLY A 351 18.57 8.86 7.63
CA GLY A 351 18.10 7.48 7.79
C GLY A 351 17.29 6.96 6.61
N GLY A 352 17.44 7.58 5.43
CA GLY A 352 16.90 7.06 4.18
C GLY A 352 17.72 5.93 3.57
N GLU A 353 17.29 5.48 2.39
CA GLU A 353 17.84 4.35 1.65
C GLU A 353 18.21 4.75 0.21
N ILE A 354 19.16 4.04 -0.41
CA ILE A 354 19.49 4.15 -1.83
C ILE A 354 19.08 2.86 -2.55
N GLY A 355 18.33 2.98 -3.65
CA GLY A 355 17.95 1.88 -4.53
C GLY A 355 18.25 2.18 -6.01
N TYR A 356 17.76 1.31 -6.90
CA TYR A 356 17.98 1.36 -8.34
C TYR A 356 16.71 1.79 -9.08
N HIS A 357 16.84 2.64 -10.09
CA HIS A 357 15.71 3.08 -10.93
C HIS A 357 16.00 2.96 -12.44
N GLY A 358 16.85 2.00 -12.82
CA GLY A 358 17.34 1.89 -14.19
C GLY A 358 18.48 2.85 -14.47
N TYR A 359 19.31 2.53 -15.47
CA TYR A 359 20.54 3.28 -15.76
C TYR A 359 20.26 4.68 -16.33
N ASN A 360 19.32 4.78 -17.28
CA ASN A 360 19.02 6.03 -17.99
C ASN A 360 17.52 6.34 -18.09
N HIS A 361 16.75 5.92 -17.07
CA HIS A 361 15.30 6.05 -16.99
C HIS A 361 14.52 5.34 -18.13
N GLN A 362 15.16 4.45 -18.89
CA GLN A 362 14.47 3.58 -19.85
C GLN A 362 13.97 2.30 -19.13
N PRO A 363 12.67 1.98 -19.19
CA PRO A 363 12.15 0.75 -18.60
C PRO A 363 12.82 -0.49 -19.18
N TYR A 364 13.02 -1.53 -18.36
CA TYR A 364 13.52 -2.81 -18.86
C TYR A 364 12.42 -3.60 -19.58
N SER A 365 12.21 -3.23 -20.83
CA SER A 365 11.42 -3.99 -21.81
C SER A 365 12.29 -4.47 -22.95
N LEU A 366 12.13 -5.72 -23.35
CA LEU A 366 12.88 -6.30 -24.45
C LEU A 366 12.22 -6.00 -25.81
N SER A 367 12.92 -6.30 -26.90
CA SER A 367 12.53 -5.97 -28.28
C SER A 367 11.20 -6.56 -28.77
N ASN A 368 10.57 -7.45 -28.00
CA ASN A 368 9.23 -7.99 -28.28
C ASN A 368 8.10 -7.09 -27.77
N VAL A 369 8.41 -6.06 -26.99
CA VAL A 369 7.45 -5.06 -26.52
C VAL A 369 7.32 -3.97 -27.59
N ASP A 370 6.08 -3.57 -27.86
CA ASP A 370 5.75 -2.43 -28.72
C ASP A 370 4.89 -1.48 -27.90
N TYR A 371 5.44 -0.31 -27.55
CA TYR A 371 4.74 0.69 -26.76
C TYR A 371 3.63 1.43 -27.53
N GLY A 372 3.62 1.33 -28.87
CA GLY A 372 2.71 2.11 -29.70
C GLY A 372 2.76 3.60 -29.36
N ASP A 373 1.59 4.21 -29.20
CA ASP A 373 1.44 5.62 -28.82
C ASP A 373 1.33 5.82 -27.30
N ALA A 374 1.46 4.76 -26.48
CA ALA A 374 1.29 4.86 -25.03
C ALA A 374 2.49 5.54 -24.35
N PHE A 375 3.70 5.28 -24.84
CA PHE A 375 4.94 5.81 -24.28
C PHE A 375 6.02 6.04 -25.34
N GLU A 376 6.81 7.11 -25.17
CA GLU A 376 7.98 7.42 -26.00
C GLU A 376 9.28 6.77 -25.47
N TYR A 377 9.19 5.51 -25.04
CA TYR A 377 10.35 4.76 -24.53
C TYR A 377 11.01 3.89 -25.61
N HIS A 378 12.32 3.67 -25.45
CA HIS A 378 13.08 2.74 -26.27
C HIS A 378 13.13 1.38 -25.59
N VAL A 379 12.98 0.31 -26.38
CA VAL A 379 13.16 -1.07 -25.91
C VAL A 379 14.63 -1.47 -25.94
N TRP A 380 15.00 -2.37 -25.05
CA TRP A 380 16.32 -2.99 -25.01
C TRP A 380 16.39 -4.14 -26.04
N PRO A 381 17.46 -4.24 -26.85
CA PRO A 381 17.54 -5.22 -27.93
C PRO A 381 17.60 -6.66 -27.39
N ASP A 382 18.20 -6.88 -26.23
CA ASP A 382 18.30 -8.18 -25.58
C ASP A 382 18.63 -8.06 -24.08
N ALA A 383 18.58 -9.20 -23.37
CA ALA A 383 18.93 -9.28 -21.97
C ALA A 383 20.41 -8.93 -21.66
N LYS A 384 21.31 -8.98 -22.66
CA LYS A 384 22.70 -8.57 -22.47
C LYS A 384 22.81 -7.04 -22.39
N ALA A 385 22.04 -6.31 -23.18
CA ALA A 385 21.97 -4.85 -23.09
C ALA A 385 21.41 -4.40 -21.72
N VAL A 386 20.32 -5.04 -21.27
CA VAL A 386 19.79 -4.86 -19.90
C VAL A 386 20.86 -5.18 -18.85
N ALA A 387 21.63 -6.25 -19.05
CA ALA A 387 22.70 -6.62 -18.12
C ALA A 387 23.80 -5.56 -18.03
N ASN A 388 24.25 -5.02 -19.17
CA ASN A 388 25.27 -3.99 -19.19
C ASN A 388 24.80 -2.74 -18.44
N SER A 389 23.56 -2.33 -18.68
CA SER A 389 22.90 -1.21 -17.99
C SER A 389 22.82 -1.40 -16.47
N LEU A 390 22.33 -2.56 -16.01
CA LEU A 390 22.26 -2.87 -14.57
C LEU A 390 23.64 -2.93 -13.92
N ASN A 391 24.60 -3.62 -14.56
CA ASN A 391 25.96 -3.72 -14.02
C ASN A 391 26.63 -2.36 -13.88
N GLU A 392 26.43 -1.47 -14.85
CA GLU A 392 26.94 -0.10 -14.78
C GLU A 392 26.32 0.66 -13.62
N LEU A 393 24.99 0.66 -13.50
CA LEU A 393 24.28 1.35 -12.41
C LEU A 393 24.69 0.82 -11.03
N ILE A 394 24.86 -0.50 -10.89
CA ILE A 394 25.34 -1.14 -9.66
C ILE A 394 26.76 -0.68 -9.34
N ASP A 395 27.71 -0.77 -10.29
CA ASP A 395 29.09 -0.34 -10.07
C ASP A 395 29.17 1.18 -9.77
N PHE A 396 28.38 2.00 -10.46
CA PHE A 396 28.30 3.44 -10.22
C PHE A 396 27.84 3.74 -8.79
N THR A 397 26.71 3.16 -8.36
CA THR A 397 26.17 3.39 -7.02
C THR A 397 27.01 2.75 -5.91
N ASP A 398 27.72 1.65 -6.17
CA ASP A 398 28.69 1.05 -5.24
C ASP A 398 29.93 1.90 -5.06
N ASN A 399 30.42 2.55 -6.12
CA ASN A 399 31.53 3.49 -6.01
C ASN A 399 31.14 4.76 -5.20
N LEU A 400 29.90 5.22 -5.32
CA LEU A 400 29.40 6.39 -4.58
C LEU A 400 29.07 6.07 -3.11
N PHE A 401 28.44 4.93 -2.87
CA PHE A 401 27.92 4.54 -1.55
C PHE A 401 28.39 3.13 -1.15
N PRO A 402 29.71 2.91 -0.96
CA PRO A 402 30.30 1.57 -0.84
C PRO A 402 29.90 0.80 0.42
N THR A 403 29.37 1.48 1.44
CA THR A 403 28.95 0.85 2.69
C THR A 403 27.44 0.62 2.80
N VAL A 404 26.67 1.03 1.79
CA VAL A 404 25.22 0.91 1.75
C VAL A 404 24.84 -0.33 0.97
N GLU A 405 24.08 -1.24 1.59
CA GLU A 405 23.40 -2.32 0.87
C GLU A 405 22.25 -1.69 0.06
N LYS A 406 22.21 -1.96 -1.25
CA LYS A 406 21.07 -1.59 -2.10
C LYS A 406 20.41 -2.86 -2.58
N SER A 407 19.14 -3.03 -2.23
CA SER A 407 18.36 -4.24 -2.53
C SER A 407 17.02 -3.98 -3.20
N VAL A 408 16.73 -2.73 -3.55
CA VAL A 408 15.44 -2.29 -4.08
C VAL A 408 15.63 -1.84 -5.52
N TYR A 409 14.75 -2.32 -6.39
CA TYR A 409 14.62 -1.84 -7.76
C TYR A 409 13.21 -1.33 -8.00
N VAL A 410 13.10 -0.09 -8.47
CA VAL A 410 11.85 0.50 -8.95
C VAL A 410 11.95 0.57 -10.48
N PRO A 411 11.08 -0.09 -11.25
CA PRO A 411 11.11 0.05 -12.69
C PRO A 411 10.72 1.47 -13.12
N PRO A 412 11.43 2.12 -14.07
CA PRO A 412 11.00 3.39 -14.65
C PRO A 412 9.55 3.35 -15.11
N SER A 413 8.77 4.34 -14.70
CA SER A 413 7.31 4.41 -14.96
C SER A 413 6.53 3.15 -14.55
N ASN A 414 7.01 2.35 -13.58
CA ASN A 414 6.45 1.04 -13.23
C ASN A 414 6.48 -0.01 -14.35
N ILE A 415 7.17 0.23 -15.46
CA ILE A 415 7.16 -0.68 -16.62
C ILE A 415 8.30 -1.69 -16.47
N LEU A 416 7.96 -2.98 -16.50
CA LEU A 416 8.93 -4.08 -16.48
C LEU A 416 8.36 -5.26 -17.25
N SER A 417 9.01 -5.67 -18.35
CA SER A 417 8.50 -6.82 -19.10
C SER A 417 8.67 -8.12 -18.31
N PRO A 418 7.80 -9.14 -18.49
CA PRO A 418 7.91 -10.40 -17.79
C PRO A 418 9.26 -11.11 -17.98
N GLU A 419 9.87 -10.99 -19.16
CA GLU A 419 11.19 -11.53 -19.47
C GLU A 419 12.29 -10.80 -18.69
N ALA A 420 12.22 -9.47 -18.64
CA ALA A 420 13.16 -8.65 -17.88
C ALA A 420 13.02 -8.90 -16.37
N ARG A 421 11.79 -8.99 -15.84
CA ARG A 421 11.53 -9.34 -14.43
C ARG A 421 12.18 -10.66 -14.06
N LYS A 422 11.97 -11.72 -14.85
CA LYS A 422 12.59 -13.04 -14.64
C LYS A 422 14.12 -12.97 -14.73
N PHE A 423 14.63 -12.18 -15.68
CA PHE A 423 16.07 -11.98 -15.84
C PHE A 423 16.69 -11.30 -14.63
N VAL A 424 16.08 -10.21 -14.13
CA VAL A 424 16.51 -9.48 -12.93
C VAL A 424 16.57 -10.43 -11.73
N ALA A 425 15.47 -11.12 -11.45
CA ALA A 425 15.40 -12.06 -10.32
C ALA A 425 16.45 -13.17 -10.38
N ALA A 426 16.70 -13.72 -11.57
CA ALA A 426 17.64 -14.83 -11.73
C ALA A 426 19.12 -14.41 -11.73
N LYS A 427 19.45 -13.17 -12.13
CA LYS A 427 20.83 -12.73 -12.35
C LYS A 427 21.34 -11.73 -11.32
N TYR A 428 20.45 -11.03 -10.63
CA TYR A 428 20.80 -9.98 -9.67
C TYR A 428 20.18 -10.28 -8.30
N PRO A 429 20.63 -11.35 -7.60
CA PRO A 429 20.06 -11.74 -6.32
C PRO A 429 20.28 -10.71 -5.20
N GLN A 430 21.10 -9.67 -5.41
CA GLN A 430 21.15 -8.53 -4.50
C GLN A 430 19.87 -7.68 -4.55
N ILE A 431 19.15 -7.66 -5.68
CA ILE A 431 17.82 -7.04 -5.79
C ILE A 431 16.82 -8.02 -5.18
N LYS A 432 16.33 -7.67 -4.00
CA LYS A 432 15.38 -8.48 -3.23
C LYS A 432 13.96 -7.95 -3.36
N VAL A 433 13.80 -6.65 -3.54
CA VAL A 433 12.51 -5.96 -3.63
C VAL A 433 12.38 -5.37 -5.03
N ILE A 434 11.22 -5.60 -5.65
CA ILE A 434 10.78 -4.82 -6.81
C ILE A 434 9.56 -4.00 -6.36
N ALA A 435 9.65 -2.69 -6.51
CA ALA A 435 8.55 -1.78 -6.18
C ALA A 435 8.01 -1.15 -7.45
N SER A 436 6.86 -1.65 -7.91
CA SER A 436 6.19 -1.27 -9.14
C SER A 436 4.77 -0.76 -8.84
N SER A 437 3.72 -1.23 -9.50
CA SER A 437 2.37 -0.64 -9.40
C SER A 437 1.38 -1.56 -8.71
N TYR A 438 0.49 -1.00 -7.89
CA TYR A 438 -0.67 -1.75 -7.37
C TYR A 438 -1.74 -1.97 -8.44
N PHE A 439 -1.77 -1.14 -9.49
CA PHE A 439 -2.74 -1.26 -10.57
C PHE A 439 -2.04 -1.55 -11.89
N SER A 440 -2.60 -2.44 -12.69
CA SER A 440 -2.15 -2.56 -14.09
C SER A 440 -2.70 -1.41 -14.91
N LYS A 441 -1.82 -0.56 -15.44
CA LYS A 441 -2.11 0.35 -16.55
C LYS A 441 -1.11 0.05 -17.67
N ASP A 442 -1.62 -0.20 -18.88
CA ASP A 442 -0.79 -0.48 -20.06
C ASP A 442 0.32 -1.51 -19.78
N PHE A 443 1.58 -1.12 -19.92
CA PHE A 443 2.78 -1.95 -19.77
C PHE A 443 3.31 -2.03 -18.31
N GLU A 444 2.58 -1.46 -17.34
CA GLU A 444 3.01 -1.46 -15.94
C GLU A 444 3.03 -2.88 -15.37
N TYR A 445 4.05 -3.16 -14.56
CA TYR A 445 4.15 -4.40 -13.82
C TYR A 445 3.29 -4.30 -12.56
N GLU A 446 2.07 -4.83 -12.65
CA GLU A 446 1.15 -4.96 -11.53
C GLU A 446 1.63 -6.01 -10.52
N GLN A 447 1.50 -5.67 -9.24
CA GLN A 447 1.92 -6.52 -8.14
C GLN A 447 0.82 -6.67 -7.08
N GLU A 448 0.99 -7.69 -6.25
CA GLU A 448 0.34 -7.83 -4.95
C GLU A 448 1.43 -7.75 -3.86
N PHE A 449 1.07 -7.45 -2.61
CA PHE A 449 2.05 -7.51 -1.52
C PHE A 449 2.36 -8.98 -1.19
N GLU A 450 3.53 -9.47 -1.62
CA GLU A 450 3.92 -10.85 -1.39
C GLU A 450 5.41 -11.14 -1.56
N VAL A 451 5.81 -12.36 -1.18
CA VAL A 451 7.04 -12.98 -1.68
C VAL A 451 6.67 -13.93 -2.82
N ALA A 452 7.16 -13.63 -4.02
CA ALA A 452 6.97 -14.45 -5.20
C ALA A 452 7.73 -15.79 -5.11
N GLU A 453 7.38 -16.76 -5.97
CA GLU A 453 7.99 -18.11 -5.95
C GLU A 453 9.51 -18.12 -6.17
N ASP A 454 10.05 -17.11 -6.86
CA ASP A 454 11.49 -16.95 -7.08
C ASP A 454 12.20 -16.13 -6.00
N GLY A 455 11.48 -15.73 -4.94
CA GLY A 455 12.02 -15.06 -3.75
C GLY A 455 12.06 -13.54 -3.83
N ILE A 456 11.67 -12.94 -4.97
CA ILE A 456 11.48 -11.49 -5.06
C ILE A 456 10.31 -11.09 -4.17
N ILE A 457 10.51 -9.99 -3.45
CA ILE A 457 9.49 -9.35 -2.65
C ILE A 457 8.80 -8.32 -3.56
N GLU A 458 7.52 -8.53 -3.79
CA GLU A 458 6.66 -7.67 -4.59
C GLU A 458 6.08 -6.57 -3.67
N GLU A 459 6.39 -5.31 -3.98
CA GLU A 459 6.06 -4.15 -3.14
C GLU A 459 5.31 -3.07 -3.96
N PRO A 460 4.04 -3.29 -4.32
CA PRO A 460 3.28 -2.38 -5.18
C PRO A 460 3.17 -0.97 -4.59
N ARG A 461 3.34 0.05 -5.46
CA ARG A 461 3.11 1.47 -5.16
C ARG A 461 1.64 1.82 -5.40
N ILE A 462 1.03 2.53 -4.46
CA ILE A 462 -0.43 2.78 -4.45
C ILE A 462 -0.78 4.16 -5.00
N SER A 463 0.06 5.17 -4.75
CA SER A 463 -0.23 6.56 -5.09
C SER A 463 1.04 7.30 -5.51
N SER A 464 0.89 8.41 -6.22
CA SER A 464 2.03 9.19 -6.69
C SER A 464 1.77 10.69 -6.75
N GLY A 465 2.85 11.47 -6.81
CA GLY A 465 2.81 12.90 -7.09
C GLY A 465 2.16 13.76 -6.00
N THR A 466 1.59 14.89 -6.42
CA THR A 466 0.98 15.87 -5.47
C THR A 466 -0.51 16.13 -5.72
N ILE A 467 -1.09 15.38 -6.65
CA ILE A 467 -2.50 15.43 -7.01
C ILE A 467 -3.06 14.04 -6.76
N ILE A 468 -3.95 13.92 -5.78
CA ILE A 468 -4.63 12.68 -5.45
C ILE A 468 -6.08 12.86 -5.86
N ASP A 469 -6.50 12.05 -6.84
CA ASP A 469 -7.91 11.96 -7.24
C ASP A 469 -8.72 11.14 -6.24
N ASP A 470 -10.02 11.06 -6.48
CA ASP A 470 -10.94 10.39 -5.58
C ASP A 470 -10.76 8.86 -5.58
N TYR A 471 -10.45 8.24 -6.73
CA TYR A 471 -10.16 6.80 -6.83
C TYR A 471 -8.91 6.40 -6.04
N ILE A 472 -7.80 7.14 -6.16
CA ILE A 472 -6.59 6.88 -5.39
C ILE A 472 -6.83 7.12 -3.91
N LYS A 473 -7.59 8.17 -3.53
CA LYS A 473 -7.94 8.40 -2.12
C LYS A 473 -8.78 7.26 -1.53
N LEU A 474 -9.75 6.74 -2.29
CA LEU A 474 -10.55 5.58 -1.91
C LEU A 474 -9.66 4.34 -1.73
N THR A 475 -8.75 4.11 -2.68
CA THR A 475 -7.77 3.01 -2.64
C THR A 475 -6.87 3.11 -1.43
N MET A 476 -6.32 4.29 -1.13
CA MET A 476 -5.47 4.50 0.05
C MET A 476 -6.20 4.10 1.35
N VAL A 477 -7.49 4.42 1.48
CA VAL A 477 -8.29 4.00 2.64
C VAL A 477 -8.58 2.51 2.65
N SER A 478 -8.82 1.94 1.48
CA SER A 478 -8.95 0.50 1.31
C SER A 478 -7.69 -0.23 1.79
N GLU A 479 -6.51 0.19 1.35
CA GLU A 479 -5.23 -0.43 1.73
C GLU A 479 -4.86 -0.23 3.20
N LEU A 480 -5.31 0.86 3.83
CA LEU A 480 -5.23 1.01 5.28
C LEU A 480 -6.08 -0.03 6.03
N ASN A 481 -7.14 -0.56 5.44
CA ASN A 481 -7.97 -1.59 6.06
C ASN A 481 -7.62 -3.01 5.60
N MET A 482 -7.01 -3.18 4.43
CA MET A 482 -6.57 -4.50 3.95
C MET A 482 -5.19 -4.89 4.51
N HIS A 483 -4.18 -4.08 4.24
CA HIS A 483 -2.78 -4.37 4.57
C HIS A 483 -2.21 -3.47 5.67
N TYR A 484 -2.95 -2.43 6.08
CA TYR A 484 -2.47 -1.32 6.92
C TYR A 484 -1.21 -0.69 6.30
N VAL A 485 -1.26 -0.40 4.99
CA VAL A 485 -0.14 0.11 4.19
C VAL A 485 -0.44 1.48 3.57
N SER A 486 0.59 2.31 3.47
CA SER A 486 0.66 3.44 2.55
C SER A 486 1.96 3.37 1.75
N HIS A 487 1.86 3.43 0.43
CA HIS A 487 3.03 3.41 -0.45
C HIS A 487 2.88 4.52 -1.50
N HIS A 488 3.76 5.52 -1.42
CA HIS A 488 3.69 6.73 -2.23
C HIS A 488 5.04 7.09 -2.83
N PHE A 489 5.05 7.65 -4.04
CA PHE A 489 6.28 8.16 -4.66
C PHE A 489 6.08 9.55 -5.28
N ILE A 490 7.16 10.32 -5.36
CA ILE A 490 7.21 11.63 -6.01
C ILE A 490 8.53 11.75 -6.77
N HIS A 491 8.55 12.63 -7.78
CA HIS A 491 9.78 12.92 -8.50
C HIS A 491 10.24 14.36 -8.28
N PRO A 492 11.55 14.63 -8.38
CA PRO A 492 12.07 15.99 -8.36
C PRO A 492 11.63 16.80 -9.58
N ASP A 493 11.32 16.17 -10.72
CA ASP A 493 10.90 16.79 -11.98
C ASP A 493 9.38 16.98 -12.12
N ASP A 494 8.55 16.50 -11.19
CA ASP A 494 7.10 16.82 -11.17
C ASP A 494 6.80 18.34 -11.31
N PRO A 495 7.58 19.29 -10.74
CA PRO A 495 7.39 20.73 -10.94
C PRO A 495 7.76 21.26 -12.34
N LEU A 496 8.21 20.39 -13.26
CA LEU A 496 8.53 20.68 -14.66
C LEU A 496 7.47 20.15 -15.63
N ASP A 497 6.56 19.29 -15.17
CA ASP A 497 5.57 18.58 -15.98
C ASP A 497 4.15 19.08 -15.69
N GLU A 498 3.47 19.61 -16.72
CA GLU A 498 2.10 20.14 -16.58
C GLU A 498 1.09 19.07 -16.17
N ASP A 499 1.24 17.84 -16.68
CA ASP A 499 0.32 16.73 -16.38
C ASP A 499 0.47 16.26 -14.93
N ARG A 500 1.65 16.51 -14.33
CA ARG A 500 1.92 16.25 -12.91
C ARG A 500 1.66 17.46 -12.00
N GLY A 501 1.17 18.57 -12.56
CA GLY A 501 0.69 19.71 -11.81
C GLY A 501 1.61 20.93 -11.77
N ALA A 502 2.70 20.96 -12.55
CA ALA A 502 3.66 22.07 -12.56
C ALA A 502 3.00 23.45 -12.75
N LYS A 503 1.92 23.52 -13.53
CA LYS A 503 1.15 24.75 -13.78
C LYS A 503 0.63 25.42 -12.52
N MET A 504 0.29 24.63 -11.49
CA MET A 504 -0.17 25.13 -10.19
C MET A 504 0.92 25.83 -9.39
N GLY A 505 2.20 25.61 -9.74
CA GLY A 505 3.35 26.07 -8.97
C GLY A 505 3.67 25.18 -7.77
N TRP A 506 4.96 25.04 -7.46
CA TRP A 506 5.45 24.12 -6.43
C TRP A 506 4.89 24.39 -5.03
N GLU A 507 4.61 25.65 -4.66
CA GLU A 507 4.03 25.96 -3.35
C GLU A 507 2.69 25.25 -3.15
N LYS A 508 1.86 25.23 -4.20
CA LYS A 508 0.57 24.55 -4.19
C LYS A 508 0.74 23.03 -4.17
N MET A 509 1.62 22.50 -5.01
CA MET A 509 1.95 21.07 -5.07
C MET A 509 2.43 20.58 -3.70
N PHE A 510 3.40 21.27 -3.10
CA PHE A 510 3.91 20.95 -1.77
C PHE A 510 2.83 21.09 -0.68
N SER A 511 1.94 22.08 -0.79
CA SER A 511 0.79 22.19 0.12
C SER A 511 -0.16 21.00 -0.01
N ASN A 512 -0.36 20.44 -1.21
CA ASN A 512 -1.21 19.27 -1.40
C ASN A 512 -0.55 18.03 -0.78
N LEU A 513 0.71 17.78 -1.08
CA LEU A 513 1.49 16.70 -0.49
C LEU A 513 1.52 16.78 1.05
N SER A 514 1.74 17.98 1.60
CA SER A 514 1.72 18.22 3.04
C SER A 514 0.36 17.88 3.69
N LYS A 515 -0.74 18.12 2.98
CA LYS A 515 -2.11 17.79 3.44
C LYS A 515 -2.38 16.29 3.35
N GLN A 516 -1.89 15.61 2.32
CA GLN A 516 -1.97 14.16 2.20
C GLN A 516 -1.23 13.48 3.35
N MET A 517 0.00 13.90 3.65
CA MET A 517 0.74 13.38 4.81
C MET A 517 0.00 13.67 6.12
N ALA A 518 -0.52 14.90 6.30
CA ALA A 518 -1.32 15.24 7.49
C ALA A 518 -2.56 14.35 7.64
N TRP A 519 -3.22 14.01 6.53
CA TRP A 519 -4.36 13.11 6.50
C TRP A 519 -3.95 11.68 6.85
N LEU A 520 -2.85 11.16 6.28
CA LEU A 520 -2.35 9.80 6.54
C LEU A 520 -2.06 9.62 8.03
N TYR A 521 -1.21 10.46 8.62
CA TYR A 521 -0.80 10.32 10.04
C TYR A 521 -1.92 10.66 11.03
N LYS A 522 -2.97 11.36 10.59
CA LYS A 522 -4.18 11.51 11.40
C LYS A 522 -5.06 10.25 11.34
N THR A 523 -5.11 9.60 10.18
CA THR A 523 -6.01 8.47 9.91
C THR A 523 -5.41 7.15 10.40
N ALA A 524 -4.10 6.98 10.28
CA ALA A 524 -3.33 5.82 10.73
C ALA A 524 -2.15 6.27 11.60
N PRO A 525 -2.38 6.73 12.85
CA PRO A 525 -1.35 7.38 13.67
C PRO A 525 -0.23 6.45 14.13
N VAL A 526 -0.45 5.14 14.10
CA VAL A 526 0.53 4.12 14.52
C VAL A 526 1.17 3.38 13.33
N ILE A 527 0.97 3.88 12.10
CA ILE A 527 1.63 3.34 10.91
C ILE A 527 3.15 3.56 11.00
N ARG A 528 3.94 2.54 10.63
CA ARG A 528 5.40 2.60 10.73
C ARG A 528 6.01 3.21 9.48
N ASN A 529 6.83 4.24 9.62
CA ASN A 529 7.62 4.75 8.49
C ASN A 529 8.87 3.90 8.27
N LEU A 530 8.88 3.20 7.15
CA LEU A 530 9.89 2.24 6.74
C LEU A 530 10.51 2.70 5.42
N THR A 531 11.78 2.36 5.20
CA THR A 531 12.35 2.38 3.85
C THR A 531 11.79 1.19 3.05
N GLU A 532 12.04 1.13 1.74
CA GLU A 532 11.54 0.05 0.87
C GLU A 532 12.10 -1.31 1.33
N SER A 533 13.40 -1.41 1.66
CA SER A 533 13.95 -2.67 2.20
C SER A 533 13.33 -3.08 3.54
N GLN A 534 12.95 -2.11 4.37
CA GLN A 534 12.28 -2.38 5.66
C GLN A 534 10.84 -2.83 5.44
N MET A 535 10.10 -2.22 4.50
CA MET A 535 8.78 -2.69 4.10
C MET A 535 8.86 -4.09 3.49
N GLY A 536 9.84 -4.36 2.62
CA GLY A 536 10.08 -5.69 2.07
C GLY A 536 10.31 -6.75 3.16
N GLY A 537 11.08 -6.43 4.20
CA GLY A 537 11.23 -7.29 5.38
C GLY A 537 9.91 -7.52 6.14
N ALA A 538 9.03 -6.52 6.21
CA ALA A 538 7.70 -6.65 6.79
C ALA A 538 6.77 -7.51 5.91
N ILE A 539 6.85 -7.38 4.58
CA ILE A 539 6.11 -8.22 3.61
C ILE A 539 6.52 -9.69 3.74
N GLN A 540 7.79 -10.00 3.97
CA GLN A 540 8.22 -11.39 4.20
C GLN A 540 7.54 -12.03 5.42
N ARG A 541 7.43 -11.28 6.53
CA ARG A 541 6.73 -11.72 7.74
C ARG A 541 5.23 -11.89 7.48
N TYR A 542 4.62 -10.89 6.86
CA TYR A 542 3.20 -10.91 6.46
C TYR A 542 2.86 -12.07 5.50
N SER A 543 3.75 -12.38 4.56
CA SER A 543 3.52 -13.44 3.58
C SER A 543 3.44 -14.83 4.24
N GLY A 544 4.29 -15.06 5.25
CA GLY A 544 4.39 -16.35 5.93
C GLY A 544 3.47 -16.54 7.12
N ILE A 545 3.12 -15.46 7.83
CA ILE A 545 2.38 -15.54 9.10
C ILE A 545 0.96 -16.11 8.87
N THR A 546 0.53 -17.00 9.76
CA THR A 546 -0.84 -17.50 9.80
C THR A 546 -1.45 -17.26 11.16
N VAL A 547 -2.79 -17.16 11.24
CA VAL A 547 -3.49 -16.90 12.50
C VAL A 547 -4.56 -17.95 12.73
N ARG A 548 -4.47 -18.66 13.85
CA ARG A 548 -5.56 -19.50 14.36
C ARG A 548 -6.12 -18.88 15.63
N LYS A 549 -7.42 -18.58 15.63
CA LYS A 549 -8.13 -18.02 16.79
C LYS A 549 -8.84 -19.10 17.61
N GLU A 550 -8.87 -18.90 18.91
CA GLU A 550 -9.72 -19.61 19.88
C GLU A 550 -10.47 -18.58 20.70
N VAL A 551 -11.78 -18.76 20.81
CA VAL A 551 -12.68 -17.83 21.52
C VAL A 551 -13.36 -18.56 22.67
N THR A 552 -13.35 -17.93 23.85
CA THR A 552 -14.08 -18.38 25.02
C THR A 552 -14.84 -17.19 25.62
N ASP A 553 -15.70 -17.46 26.61
CA ASP A 553 -16.45 -16.42 27.32
C ASP A 553 -15.54 -15.39 28.02
N SER A 554 -14.29 -15.77 28.34
CA SER A 554 -13.37 -14.95 29.15
C SER A 554 -12.11 -14.49 28.42
N GLN A 555 -11.84 -15.00 27.22
CA GLN A 555 -10.56 -14.78 26.52
C GLN A 555 -10.64 -15.05 25.02
N PHE A 556 -9.95 -14.22 24.25
CA PHE A 556 -9.51 -14.49 22.88
C PHE A 556 -8.05 -14.94 22.90
N THR A 557 -7.73 -16.04 22.22
CA THR A 557 -6.35 -16.52 22.05
C THR A 557 -6.03 -16.62 20.56
N PHE A 558 -4.89 -16.04 20.16
CA PHE A 558 -4.38 -16.12 18.80
C PHE A 558 -3.07 -16.89 18.80
N HIS A 559 -3.00 -17.93 17.97
CA HIS A 559 -1.81 -18.71 17.71
C HIS A 559 -1.27 -18.33 16.33
N LEU A 560 0.00 -17.91 16.29
CA LEU A 560 0.64 -17.39 15.10
C LEU A 560 1.60 -18.44 14.53
N GLY A 561 1.22 -19.05 13.40
CA GLY A 561 2.08 -19.99 12.68
C GLY A 561 3.12 -19.25 11.85
N ASN A 562 4.30 -19.84 11.67
CA ASN A 562 5.46 -19.22 11.00
C ASN A 562 5.92 -17.90 11.64
N PHE A 563 5.59 -17.67 12.91
CA PHE A 563 6.09 -16.53 13.68
C PHE A 563 7.62 -16.57 13.80
N VAL A 564 8.28 -15.44 13.55
CA VAL A 564 9.74 -15.32 13.64
C VAL A 564 10.15 -14.46 14.83
N ASP A 565 9.75 -13.20 14.83
CA ASP A 565 10.19 -12.20 15.80
C ASP A 565 9.08 -11.18 16.14
N GLU A 566 8.33 -10.73 15.14
CA GLU A 566 7.14 -9.89 15.29
C GLU A 566 6.07 -10.20 14.24
N ALA A 567 4.83 -9.82 14.54
CA ALA A 567 3.74 -9.81 13.57
C ALA A 567 2.73 -8.70 13.90
N TYR A 568 2.06 -8.19 12.88
CA TYR A 568 0.97 -7.23 13.04
C TYR A 568 -0.34 -7.84 12.55
N LEU A 569 -1.39 -7.68 13.34
CA LEU A 569 -2.73 -8.15 12.99
C LEU A 569 -3.73 -6.99 13.11
N MET A 570 -4.66 -6.90 12.17
CA MET A 570 -5.90 -6.16 12.39
C MET A 570 -6.82 -7.00 13.27
N VAL A 571 -7.34 -6.44 14.35
CA VAL A 571 -8.25 -7.13 15.27
C VAL A 571 -9.52 -6.31 15.47
N ARG A 572 -10.68 -6.89 15.19
CA ARG A 572 -11.99 -6.33 15.53
C ARG A 572 -12.65 -7.13 16.64
N ILE A 573 -13.00 -6.49 17.75
CA ILE A 573 -13.74 -7.11 18.86
C ILE A 573 -15.23 -6.77 18.73
N ASN A 574 -16.01 -7.66 18.10
CA ASN A 574 -17.44 -7.42 17.90
C ASN A 574 -18.23 -7.60 19.21
N GLU A 575 -17.84 -8.57 20.04
CA GLU A 575 -18.55 -8.89 21.28
C GLU A 575 -17.61 -8.87 22.49
N GLY A 576 -17.95 -8.08 23.50
CA GLY A 576 -17.14 -7.86 24.71
C GLY A 576 -16.11 -6.74 24.56
N LYS A 577 -15.21 -6.61 25.54
CA LYS A 577 -14.17 -5.57 25.57
C LYS A 577 -12.78 -6.14 25.79
N ILE A 578 -11.77 -5.41 25.30
CA ILE A 578 -10.36 -5.73 25.55
C ILE A 578 -10.04 -5.52 27.03
N GLY A 579 -9.57 -6.58 27.68
CA GLY A 579 -8.95 -6.57 28.99
C GLY A 579 -7.43 -6.62 28.90
N THR A 580 -6.80 -7.42 29.75
CA THR A 580 -5.35 -7.58 29.76
C THR A 580 -4.87 -8.32 28.51
N VAL A 581 -3.81 -7.81 27.87
CA VAL A 581 -3.14 -8.46 26.72
C VAL A 581 -1.81 -9.06 27.17
N LYS A 582 -1.50 -10.28 26.71
CA LYS A 582 -0.18 -10.93 26.88
C LYS A 582 0.32 -11.45 25.54
N GLY A 583 1.64 -11.45 25.34
CA GLY A 583 2.28 -11.87 24.08
C GLY A 583 2.29 -10.79 23.00
N GLY A 584 1.84 -9.57 23.32
CA GLY A 584 1.79 -8.45 22.40
C GLY A 584 1.16 -7.20 23.03
N GLN A 585 0.91 -6.20 22.20
CA GLN A 585 0.30 -4.92 22.56
C GLN A 585 -0.77 -4.55 21.53
N VAL A 586 -1.86 -3.93 21.99
CA VAL A 586 -2.94 -3.47 21.11
C VAL A 586 -3.04 -1.95 21.15
N GLU A 587 -3.18 -1.36 19.98
CA GLU A 587 -3.43 0.07 19.79
C GLU A 587 -4.82 0.27 19.21
N HIS A 588 -5.59 1.18 19.77
CA HIS A 588 -6.94 1.50 19.28
C HIS A 588 -6.84 2.30 17.97
N LEU A 589 -7.62 1.91 16.96
CA LEU A 589 -7.67 2.61 15.67
C LEU A 589 -8.99 3.39 15.53
N THR A 590 -10.11 2.66 15.50
CA THR A 590 -11.45 3.26 15.54
C THR A 590 -12.47 2.24 16.06
N GLY A 591 -13.58 2.71 16.64
CA GLY A 591 -14.67 1.84 17.08
C GLY A 591 -14.17 0.68 17.91
N ASN A 592 -14.37 -0.53 17.41
CA ASN A 592 -13.90 -1.78 17.98
C ASN A 592 -12.74 -2.44 17.19
N VAL A 593 -12.04 -1.66 16.37
CA VAL A 593 -10.89 -2.06 15.55
C VAL A 593 -9.58 -1.61 16.20
N TYR A 594 -8.61 -2.53 16.24
CA TYR A 594 -7.32 -2.37 16.90
C TYR A 594 -6.21 -2.92 16.02
N LEU A 595 -5.03 -2.31 16.13
CA LEU A 595 -3.80 -2.89 15.62
C LEU A 595 -3.14 -3.70 16.74
N LEU A 596 -2.95 -5.00 16.54
CA LEU A 596 -2.21 -5.87 17.46
C LEU A 596 -0.77 -6.03 16.95
N HIS A 597 0.20 -5.60 17.75
CA HIS A 597 1.60 -5.96 17.60
C HIS A 597 1.91 -7.18 18.47
N ALA A 598 2.12 -8.33 17.84
CA ALA A 598 2.50 -9.56 18.52
C ALA A 598 4.02 -9.68 18.66
N THR A 599 4.47 -9.96 19.88
CA THR A 599 5.88 -10.20 20.23
C THR A 599 6.11 -11.66 20.68
N SER A 600 5.13 -12.52 20.44
CA SER A 600 5.14 -13.96 20.71
C SER A 600 4.22 -14.65 19.70
N ASP A 601 4.52 -15.91 19.41
CA ASP A 601 3.68 -16.83 18.66
C ASP A 601 2.29 -17.12 19.28
N LYS A 602 2.06 -16.69 20.54
CA LYS A 602 0.80 -16.80 21.24
C LYS A 602 0.42 -15.48 21.89
N VAL A 603 -0.70 -14.91 21.45
CA VAL A 603 -1.30 -13.71 22.05
C VAL A 603 -2.57 -14.11 22.77
N THR A 604 -2.78 -13.56 23.97
CA THR A 604 -4.04 -13.71 24.70
C THR A 604 -4.60 -12.34 25.08
N ILE A 605 -5.89 -12.15 24.84
CA ILE A 605 -6.64 -10.94 25.17
C ILE A 605 -7.79 -11.36 26.08
N GLN A 606 -7.81 -10.86 27.31
CA GLN A 606 -8.94 -11.10 28.22
C GLN A 606 -10.20 -10.43 27.65
N ARG A 607 -11.31 -11.16 27.62
CA ARG A 607 -12.64 -10.66 27.25
C ARG A 607 -13.34 -10.16 28.51
N LYS A 608 -13.78 -8.90 28.50
CA LYS A 608 -14.50 -8.23 29.61
C LYS A 608 -15.92 -7.87 29.24
#